data_AF-A0A3D2PCP4-F1
#
_entry.id   AF-A0A3D2PCP4-F1
#
_cell.length_a   1.000
_cell.length_b   1.000
_cell.length_c   1.000
_cell.angle_alpha   90.00
_cell.angle_beta   90.00
_cell.angle_gamma   90.00
#
_symmetry.space_group_name_H-M   'P 1'
#
loop_
_entity.id
_entity.type
_entity.pdbx_description
1 polymer ?
#
loop_
_entity_poly.entity_id
_entity_poly.type
_entity_poly.pdbx_seq_one_letter_code
_entity_poly.pdbx_strand_id
1 'polypeptide(L)' 'PLTLDNFFKDKENKIDVVKVDVEGAEEIILDGMRGIIEKNNLKLFIEFFPKRVEQPI' A
#
# COMPACT_ATOMS: atom_id res chain seq x y z
N PRO A 1 -13.93 -5.99 -3.62
CA PRO A 1 -13.19 -4.94 -4.35
C PRO A 1 -11.79 -5.47 -4.68
N LEU A 2 -11.17 -5.03 -5.78
CA LEU A 2 -9.79 -5.39 -6.07
C LEU A 2 -8.88 -4.56 -5.16
N THR A 3 -8.32 -5.18 -4.13
CA THR A 3 -7.42 -4.56 -3.16
C THR A 3 -6.26 -5.50 -2.87
N LEU A 4 -5.15 -4.96 -2.35
CA LEU A 4 -4.02 -5.78 -1.93
C LEU A 4 -4.40 -6.67 -0.75
N ASP A 5 -5.16 -6.18 0.22
CA ASP A 5 -5.67 -6.97 1.34
C ASP A 5 -6.43 -8.23 0.84
N ASN A 6 -7.32 -8.07 -0.16
CA ASN A 6 -8.06 -9.21 -0.72
C ASN A 6 -7.17 -10.16 -1.52
N PHE A 7 -6.14 -9.64 -2.21
CA PHE A 7 -5.21 -10.47 -2.96
C PHE A 7 -4.33 -11.34 -2.04
N PHE A 8 -3.97 -10.81 -0.87
CA PHE A 8 -3.11 -11.48 0.11
C PHE A 8 -3.85 -12.26 1.19
N LYS A 9 -5.19 -12.19 1.27
CA LYS A 9 -5.99 -12.82 2.33
C LYS A 9 -5.71 -14.32 2.55
N ASP A 10 -5.47 -15.08 1.47
CA ASP A 10 -5.24 -16.53 1.50
C ASP A 10 -3.74 -16.88 1.35
N LYS A 11 -2.85 -15.90 1.52
CA LYS A 11 -1.40 -16.10 1.47
C LYS A 11 -0.86 -16.05 2.90
N GLU A 12 -0.24 -17.13 3.35
CA GLU A 12 0.28 -17.23 4.72
C GLU A 12 1.62 -16.51 4.94
N ASN A 13 2.20 -15.94 3.88
CA ASN A 13 3.52 -15.32 3.96
C ASN A 13 3.46 -13.99 4.71
N LYS A 14 4.30 -13.86 5.74
CA LYS A 14 4.57 -12.57 6.38
C LYS A 14 5.12 -11.59 5.35
N ILE A 15 4.65 -10.34 5.37
CA ILE A 15 5.13 -9.29 4.49
C ILE A 15 6.08 -8.40 5.29
N ASP A 16 7.38 -8.49 5.01
CA ASP A 16 8.41 -7.71 5.72
C ASP A 16 8.74 -6.39 5.03
N VAL A 17 8.59 -6.32 3.70
CA VAL A 17 8.94 -5.16 2.88
C VAL A 17 7.90 -4.95 1.78
N VAL A 18 7.51 -3.69 1.57
CA VAL A 18 6.68 -3.26 0.44
C VAL A 18 7.39 -2.13 -0.28
N LYS A 19 7.47 -2.22 -1.60
CA LYS A 19 7.88 -1.12 -2.48
C LYS A 19 6.68 -0.69 -3.32
N VAL A 20 6.30 0.57 -3.24
CA VAL A 20 5.29 1.20 -4.08
C VAL A 20 6.01 2.09 -5.10
N ASP A 21 5.98 1.65 -6.36
CA ASP A 21 6.66 2.27 -7.50
C ASP A 21 5.59 2.65 -8.52
N VAL A 22 4.80 3.67 -8.16
CA VAL A 22 3.68 4.21 -8.93
C VAL A 22 3.57 5.70 -8.63
N GLU A 23 3.50 6.54 -9.67
CA GLU A 23 3.27 7.97 -9.48
C GLU A 23 1.77 8.28 -9.28
N GLY A 24 1.48 8.78 -8.09
CA GLY A 24 0.26 9.45 -7.74
C GLY A 24 -0.89 8.57 -7.23
N ALA A 25 -0.85 7.26 -7.43
CA ALA A 25 -1.86 6.36 -6.87
C ALA A 25 -1.53 5.89 -5.44
N GLU A 26 -0.60 6.57 -4.76
CA GLU A 26 -0.07 6.14 -3.46
C GLU A 26 -1.18 5.99 -2.42
N GLU A 27 -2.07 6.97 -2.32
CA GLU A 27 -3.18 6.95 -1.35
C GLU A 27 -4.11 5.75 -1.56
N ILE A 28 -4.50 5.49 -2.82
CA ILE A 28 -5.38 4.36 -3.17
C ILE A 28 -4.69 3.02 -2.86
N ILE A 29 -3.39 2.92 -3.15
CA ILE A 29 -2.61 1.72 -2.87
C ILE A 29 -2.52 1.49 -1.36
N LEU A 30 -2.22 2.53 -0.58
CA LEU A 30 -2.12 2.49 0.88
C LEU A 30 -3.46 2.10 1.52
N ASP A 31 -4.58 2.65 1.05
CA ASP A 31 -5.91 2.29 1.53
C ASP A 31 -6.25 0.82 1.19
N GLY A 32 -5.93 0.39 -0.02
CA GLY A 32 -6.11 -1.00 -0.47
C GLY A 32 -5.23 -2.04 0.23
N MET A 33 -4.23 -1.63 1.03
CA MET A 33 -3.35 -2.51 1.81
C MET A 33 -3.37 -2.20 3.31
N ARG A 34 -4.38 -1.49 3.80
CA ARG A 34 -4.46 -1.06 5.19
C ARG A 34 -4.35 -2.23 6.17
N GLY A 35 -5.03 -3.34 5.92
CA GLY A 35 -4.97 -4.54 6.75
C GLY A 35 -3.58 -5.19 6.76
N ILE A 36 -2.88 -5.19 5.61
CA ILE A 36 -1.48 -5.64 5.53
C ILE A 36 -0.56 -4.77 6.40
N ILE A 37 -0.72 -3.44 6.37
CA ILE A 37 0.07 -2.51 7.18
C ILE A 37 -0.21 -2.73 8.67
N GLU A 38 -1.48 -2.86 9.06
CA GLU A 38 -1.88 -3.05 10.46
C GLU A 38 -1.42 -4.41 11.01
N LYS A 39 -1.42 -5.47 10.19
CA LYS A 39 -1.02 -6.82 10.58
C LYS A 39 0.50 -7.02 10.65
N ASN A 40 1.27 -6.25 9.89
CA ASN A 40 2.71 -6.47 9.74
C ASN A 40 3.50 -5.21 10.12
N ASN A 41 4.54 -5.38 10.92
CA ASN A 41 5.55 -4.33 11.11
C ASN A 41 6.51 -4.29 9.90
N LEU A 42 6.00 -3.84 8.76
CA LEU A 42 6.70 -3.87 7.46
C LEU A 42 7.52 -2.60 7.23
N LYS A 43 8.53 -2.70 6.36
CA LYS A 43 9.25 -1.53 5.82
C LYS A 43 8.60 -1.09 4.52
N LEU A 44 8.16 0.16 4.44
CA LEU A 44 7.56 0.76 3.25
C LEU A 44 8.56 1.66 2.54
N PHE A 45 8.77 1.41 1.24
CA PHE A 45 9.47 2.29 0.33
C PHE A 45 8.44 2.82 -0.67
N ILE A 46 8.25 4.13 -0.72
CA ILE A 46 7.26 4.76 -1.58
C ILE A 46 7.86 6.00 -2.22
N GLU A 47 7.55 6.22 -3.49
CA GLU A 47 7.86 7.47 -4.15
C GLU A 47 6.95 8.57 -3.62
N PHE A 48 7.55 9.68 -3.18
CA PHE A 48 6.76 10.82 -2.74
C PHE A 48 6.44 11.68 -3.97
N PHE A 49 5.16 11.76 -4.33
CA PHE A 49 4.65 12.65 -5.38
C PHE A 49 3.86 13.83 -4.77
N PRO A 50 4.52 14.95 -4.43
CA PRO A 50 3.91 16.04 -3.65
C PRO A 50 2.61 16.59 -4.25
N LYS A 51 2.54 16.67 -5.59
CA LYS A 51 1.38 17.22 -6.29
C LYS A 51 0.07 16.47 -6.01
N ARG A 52 0.13 15.16 -5.72
CA ARG A 52 -1.07 14.36 -5.39
C ARG A 52 -1.46 14.49 -3.92
N VAL A 53 -0.52 14.78 -3.02
CA VAL A 53 -0.82 15.04 -1.60
C VAL A 53 -1.59 16.35 -1.42
N GLU A 54 -1.30 17.35 -2.25
CA GLU A 54 -2.00 18.64 -2.22
C GLU A 54 -3.39 18.61 -2.88
N GLN A 55 -3.70 17.56 -3.65
CA GLN A 55 -4.96 17.39 -4.39
C GLN A 55 -5.44 15.94 -4.30
N PRO A 56 -5.90 15.51 -3.10
CA PRO A 56 -6.44 14.17 -2.90
C PRO A 56 -7.68 13.93 -3.76
N ILE A 57 -7.89 12.66 -4.17
CA ILE A 57 -8.95 12.21 -5.09
C ILE A 57 -10.25 11.96 -4.32
#